data_AF-A0A1Q9NFK0-F1
#
_entry.id   AF-A0A1Q9NFK0-F1
#
_cell.length_a   1.000
_cell.length_b   1.000
_cell.length_c   1.000
_cell.angle_alpha   90.00
_cell.angle_beta   90.00
_cell.angle_gamma   90.00
#
_symmetry.space_group_name_H-M   'P 1'
#
loop_
_entity.id
_entity.type
_entity.pdbx_description
1 polymer ?
#
loop_
_entity_poly.entity_id
_entity_poly.type
_entity_poly.pdbx_seq_one_letter_code
_entity_poly.pdbx_strand_id
1 'polypeptide(L)' 'MFITEFVSLNERSYSYHLQNQQNELIQRWDNSPHHSELETFPHHTHLGNDILGSKEITLEDVLILISSRFG' A
#
# COMPACT_ATOMS: atom_id res chain seq x y z
N MET A 1 4.27 -9.85 6.13
CA MET A 1 3.86 -8.46 5.85
C MET A 1 4.88 -7.53 6.49
N PHE A 2 5.32 -6.50 5.77
CA PHE A 2 6.14 -5.43 6.32
C PHE A 2 5.32 -4.15 6.37
N ILE A 3 5.46 -3.41 7.48
CA ILE A 3 4.72 -2.17 7.73
C ILE A 3 5.75 -1.09 7.98
N THR A 4 5.64 0.00 7.25
CA THR A 4 6.34 1.25 7.53
C THR A 4 5.30 2.34 7.54
N GLU A 5 5.20 3.08 8.65
CA GLU A 5 4.28 4.20 8.75
C GLU A 5 4.91 5.28 9.62
N PHE A 6 4.90 6.50 9.10
CA PHE A 6 5.35 7.71 9.77
C PHE A 6 4.20 8.70 9.80
N VAL A 7 3.94 9.26 10.98
CA VAL A 7 2.87 10.23 11.20
C VAL A 7 3.45 11.44 11.91
N SER A 8 3.20 12.61 11.34
CA SER A 8 3.44 13.91 11.94
C SER A 8 2.14 14.72 11.98
N LEU A 9 2.21 15.96 12.47
CA LEU A 9 1.02 16.83 12.52
C LEU A 9 0.43 17.14 11.15
N ASN A 10 1.25 17.19 10.10
CA ASN A 10 0.84 17.64 8.76
C ASN A 10 1.05 16.60 7.67
N GLU A 11 1.76 15.51 7.97
CA GLU A 11 2.16 14.52 6.96
C GLU A 11 1.98 13.11 7.50
N ARG A 12 1.54 12.22 6.62
CA ARG A 12 1.47 10.78 6.84
C ARG A 12 2.16 10.10 5.67
N SER A 13 3.12 9.23 5.94
CA SER A 13 3.79 8.39 4.96
C SER A 13 3.61 6.93 5.35
N TYR A 14 3.28 6.08 4.40
CA TYR A 14 3.06 4.66 4.64
C TYR A 14 3.52 3.79 3.47
N SER A 15 3.96 2.57 3.82
CA SER A 15 4.19 1.47 2.91
C SER A 15 3.79 0.17 3.60
N TYR A 16 2.76 -0.49 3.07
CA TYR A 16 2.23 -1.76 3.56
C TYR A 16 2.54 -2.84 2.53
N HIS A 17 3.56 -3.66 2.79
CA HIS A 17 4.07 -4.64 1.84
C HIS A 17 3.64 -6.07 2.22
N LEU A 18 2.74 -6.64 1.42
CA LEU A 18 2.32 -8.03 1.52
C LEU A 18 3.14 -8.89 0.53
N GLN A 19 3.76 -9.95 1.05
CA GLN A 19 4.55 -10.90 0.28
C GLN A 19 4.21 -12.34 0.68
N ASN A 20 4.51 -13.30 -0.19
CA ASN A 20 4.38 -14.73 0.09
C ASN A 20 5.58 -15.26 0.90
N GLN A 21 5.59 -16.57 1.17
CA GLN A 21 6.66 -17.24 1.92
C GLN A 21 8.02 -17.26 1.20
N GLN A 22 8.01 -17.04 -0.12
CA GLN A 22 9.18 -16.97 -0.98
C GLN A 22 9.72 -15.53 -1.14
N ASN A 23 9.19 -14.58 -0.35
CA ASN A 23 9.49 -13.14 -0.44
C ASN A 23 9.07 -12.48 -1.77
N GLU A 24 8.12 -13.06 -2.49
CA GLU A 24 7.57 -12.45 -3.70
C GLU A 24 6.43 -11.49 -3.33
N LEU A 25 6.47 -10.29 -3.90
CA LEU A 25 5.45 -9.26 -3.70
C LEU A 25 4.08 -9.76 -4.16
N ILE A 26 3.13 -9.83 -3.23
CA ILE A 26 1.71 -10.07 -3.54
C ILE A 26 1.06 -8.73 -3.85
N GLN A 27 1.16 -7.75 -2.94
CA GLN A 27 0.60 -6.42 -3.11
C GLN A 27 1.29 -5.43 -2.16
N ARG A 28 1.52 -4.20 -2.59
CA ARG A 28 2.02 -3.12 -1.72
C ARG A 28 1.18 -1.87 -1.88
N TRP A 29 0.66 -1.35 -0.77
CA TRP A 29 0.02 -0.03 -0.73
C TRP A 29 1.03 1.00 -0.26
N ASP A 30 1.16 2.10 -0.99
CA ASP A 30 2.23 3.10 -0.79
C ASP A 30 1.67 4.50 -1.05
N ASN A 31 2.26 5.51 -0.43
CA ASN A 31 1.97 6.92 -0.72
C ASN A 31 3.23 7.78 -0.89
N SER A 32 4.37 7.14 -1.15
CA SER A 32 5.57 7.84 -1.59
C SER A 32 5.24 8.66 -2.85
N PRO A 33 5.75 9.90 -3.01
CA PRO A 33 5.38 10.81 -4.10
C PRO A 33 6.07 10.43 -5.42
N HIS A 34 5.90 9.18 -5.82
CA HIS A 34 6.27 8.59 -7.09
C HIS A 34 4.94 8.28 -7.78
N HIS A 35 4.81 8.52 -9.10
CA HIS A 35 3.57 8.36 -9.88
C HIS A 35 2.59 9.55 -9.90
N SER A 36 3.09 10.76 -10.19
CA SER A 36 2.25 11.97 -10.36
C SER A 36 1.24 11.89 -11.51
N GLU A 37 1.39 10.92 -12.40
CA GLU A 37 0.46 10.62 -13.49
C GLU A 37 -0.85 9.98 -13.02
N LEU A 38 -0.91 9.43 -11.80
CA LEU A 38 -2.11 8.82 -11.24
C LEU A 38 -3.06 9.89 -10.70
N GLU A 39 -4.36 9.75 -10.99
CA GLU A 39 -5.40 10.63 -10.43
C GLU A 39 -5.43 10.60 -8.89
N THR A 40 -4.96 9.50 -8.30
CA THR A 40 -4.94 9.29 -6.84
C THR A 40 -3.62 9.68 -6.18
N PHE A 41 -2.72 10.37 -6.89
CA PHE A 41 -1.43 10.78 -6.36
C PHE A 41 -1.54 11.44 -4.97
N PRO A 42 -0.68 11.08 -3.99
CA PRO A 42 0.47 10.16 -4.12
C PRO A 42 0.12 8.68 -3.87
N HIS A 43 -1.14 8.38 -3.59
CA HIS A 43 -1.58 7.05 -3.15
C HIS A 43 -1.66 6.09 -4.34
N HIS A 44 -0.95 4.97 -4.23
CA HIS A 44 -0.90 3.95 -5.26
C HIS A 44 -0.74 2.55 -4.66
N THR A 45 -0.90 1.55 -5.51
CA THR A 45 -0.70 0.16 -5.15
C THR A 45 0.13 -0.55 -6.21
N HIS A 46 1.15 -1.28 -5.78
CA HIS A 46 1.88 -2.23 -6.61
C HIS A 46 1.18 -3.59 -6.56
N LEU A 47 0.90 -4.15 -7.73
CA LEU A 47 0.37 -5.51 -7.91
C LEU A 47 1.25 -6.23 -8.93
N GLY A 48 2.20 -7.04 -8.46
CA GLY A 48 3.26 -7.56 -9.33
C GLY A 48 4.07 -6.43 -9.95
N ASN A 49 4.04 -6.34 -11.29
CA ASN A 49 4.71 -5.28 -12.06
C ASN A 49 3.82 -4.06 -12.34
N ASP A 50 2.53 -4.15 -12.00
CA ASP A 50 1.58 -3.08 -12.27
C ASP A 50 1.55 -2.07 -11.12
N ILE A 51 1.31 -0.81 -11.49
CA ILE A 51 1.12 0.30 -10.57
C ILE A 51 -0.26 0.87 -10.83
N LEU A 52 -1.13 0.77 -9.83
CA LEU A 52 -2.53 1.16 -9.93
C LEU A 52 -2.81 2.31 -8.96
N GLY A 53 -3.71 3.20 -9.37
CA GLY A 53 -4.24 4.21 -8.46
C GLY A 53 -4.98 3.55 -7.29
N SER A 54 -4.82 4.10 -6.10
CA SER A 54 -5.53 3.70 -4.89
C SER A 54 -5.97 4.95 -4.16
N LYS A 55 -7.13 4.93 -3.51
CA LYS A 55 -7.43 5.95 -2.50
C LYS A 55 -6.42 5.86 -1.35
N GLU A 56 -6.35 6.91 -0.54
CA GLU A 56 -5.68 6.81 0.75
C GLU A 56 -6.22 5.61 1.52
N ILE A 57 -5.32 4.86 2.14
CA ILE A 57 -5.66 3.63 2.86
C ILE A 57 -4.95 3.58 4.21
N THR A 58 -5.61 2.98 5.20
CA THR A 58 -5.04 2.73 6.53
C THR A 58 -4.52 1.29 6.65
N LEU A 59 -3.72 1.03 7.68
CA LEU A 59 -3.32 -0.33 8.02
C LEU A 59 -4.54 -1.21 8.33
N GLU A 60 -5.56 -0.67 8.99
CA GLU A 60 -6.79 -1.40 9.33
C GLU A 60 -7.54 -1.84 8.07
N ASP A 61 -7.72 -0.93 7.10
CA ASP A 61 -8.34 -1.26 5.81
C ASP A 61 -7.57 -2.39 5.11
N VAL A 62 -6.24 -2.33 5.11
CA VAL A 62 -5.39 -3.39 4.51
C VAL A 62 -5.59 -4.72 5.23
N LEU A 63 -5.64 -4.74 6.56
CA LEU A 63 -5.86 -5.98 7.32
C LEU A 63 -7.25 -6.57 7.05
N ILE A 64 -8.28 -5.74 6.92
CA ILE A 64 -9.63 -6.17 6.55
C ILE A 64 -9.63 -6.78 5.14
N LEU A 65 -8.96 -6.13 4.17
CA LEU A 65 -8.83 -6.64 2.80
C LEU A 65 -8.11 -7.99 2.76
N ILE A 66 -7.03 -8.14 3.52
CA ILE A 66 -6.28 -9.40 3.62
C ILE A 66 -7.16 -10.48 4.25
N SER A 67 -7.80 -10.18 5.39
CA SER A 67 -8.69 -11.11 6.09
C SER A 67 -9.83 -11.56 5.18
N SER A 68 -10.41 -10.66 4.39
CA SER A 68 -11.50 -10.98 3.45
C SER A 68 -11.06 -11.84 2.25
N ARG A 69 -9.76 -11.86 1.92
CA ARG A 69 -9.21 -12.64 0.80
C ARG A 69 -8.73 -14.03 1.20
N PHE A 70 -8.30 -14.19 2.44
CA PHE A 70 -7.63 -15.40 2.94
C PHE A 70 -8.32 -16.04 4.15
N GLY A 71 -9.40 -15.44 4.65
CA GLY A 71 -10.24 -15.97 5.73
C GLY A 71 -11.30 -16.96 5.26
#